data_AF-X0HCP8-F1
#
_entry.id   AF-X0HCP8-F1
#
_cell.length_a   1.000
_cell.length_b   1.000
_cell.length_c   1.000
_cell.angle_alpha   90.00
_cell.angle_beta   90.00
_cell.angle_gamma   90.00
#
_symmetry.space_group_name_H-M   'P 1'
#
loop_
_entity.id
_entity.type
_entity.pdbx_description
1 polymer ?
#
loop_
_entity_poly.entity_id
_entity_poly.type
_entity_poly.pdbx_seq_one_letter_code
_entity_poly.pdbx_strand_id
1 'polypeptide(L)'
;MEEIDPCCCLCGIYIALTPSNRSRSLWLDQFYVVYTFDREANARAYLSTDGFRASRHHYIVVDPADYRFNDGRSIRVILMPYDCENPFRGPLPPGMLPEAWGYPFHAACWKILNTFGTVDQKDLQSILNLCHSAPKQLGMLNWGHDYRGQACHRLHVAPGEENFLTWSYRRDPDANPYSIVELTQIFDKLASNTFNNFTESEPLPKLHRFTVRDPFLRLPADILLELANHLTLTEVTLMKRSSRAFTNLVLPSRFWKNRFRLGREFDCIFEAKKHTGGNWESIYRATNTLKSDRKT
;
A
#
# COMPACT_ATOMS: atom_id res chain seq x y z
N MET A 1 32.01 1.73 12.57
CA MET A 1 30.74 1.13 12.13
C MET A 1 30.08 2.18 11.26
N GLU A 2 29.87 1.90 9.97
CA GLU A 2 29.08 2.80 9.13
C GLU A 2 27.66 2.88 9.71
N GLU A 3 27.12 4.09 9.83
CA GLU A 3 25.77 4.31 10.33
C GLU A 3 24.79 3.76 9.28
N ILE A 4 24.02 2.75 9.65
CA ILE A 4 23.04 2.13 8.76
C ILE A 4 21.86 3.09 8.62
N ASP A 5 21.57 3.51 7.39
CA ASP A 5 20.43 4.38 7.12
C ASP A 5 19.11 3.67 7.45
N PRO A 6 18.22 4.28 8.26
CA PRO A 6 16.90 3.73 8.51
C PRO A 6 16.07 3.78 7.21
N CYS A 7 15.35 2.70 6.93
CA CYS A 7 14.46 2.59 5.78
C CYS A 7 13.00 2.68 6.18
N CYS A 8 12.18 3.15 5.26
CA CYS A 8 10.74 3.13 5.39
C CYS A 8 10.23 1.70 5.54
N CYS A 9 9.40 1.48 6.56
CA CYS A 9 8.88 0.17 6.91
C CYS A 9 7.98 -0.44 5.82
N LEU A 10 7.39 0.38 4.93
CA LEU A 10 6.50 -0.09 3.87
C LEU A 10 7.20 -0.35 2.54
N CYS A 11 8.06 0.57 2.07
CA CYS A 11 8.67 0.48 0.74
C CYS A 11 10.14 0.04 0.76
N GLY A 12 10.78 -0.03 1.93
CA GLY A 12 12.15 -0.49 2.08
C GLY A 12 13.21 0.49 1.56
N ILE A 13 12.81 1.67 1.08
CA ILE A 13 13.72 2.73 0.65
C ILE A 13 14.17 3.54 1.88
N TYR A 14 15.42 3.98 1.91
CA TYR A 14 16.00 4.80 2.97
C TYR A 14 15.21 6.09 3.21
N ILE A 15 15.20 6.54 4.46
CA ILE A 15 14.73 7.89 4.82
C ILE A 15 15.86 8.87 4.48
N ALA A 16 15.66 9.73 3.50
CA ALA A 16 16.69 10.64 3.04
C ALA A 16 17.04 11.66 4.12
N LEU A 17 18.32 12.04 4.18
CA LEU A 17 18.73 13.25 4.89
C LEU A 17 18.00 14.44 4.29
N THR A 18 17.46 15.30 5.14
CA THR A 18 16.80 16.52 4.65
C THR A 18 17.86 17.37 3.93
N PRO A 19 17.72 17.60 2.62
CA PRO A 19 18.80 18.16 1.84
C PRO A 19 19.00 19.63 2.20
N SER A 20 20.26 20.06 2.29
CA SER A 20 20.60 21.49 2.31
C SER A 20 20.25 22.20 1.00
N ASN A 21 19.98 21.45 -0.09
CA ASN A 21 19.65 21.98 -1.41
C ASN A 21 18.55 21.15 -2.10
N ARG A 22 17.43 21.80 -2.49
CA ARG A 22 16.12 21.22 -2.87
C ARG A 22 16.06 20.43 -4.20
N SER A 23 17.13 19.78 -4.64
CA SER A 23 17.21 19.11 -5.96
C SER A 23 16.90 17.60 -5.94
N ARG A 24 16.67 16.98 -4.78
CA ARG A 24 16.27 15.56 -4.67
C ARG A 24 14.74 15.43 -4.58
N SER A 25 14.20 14.28 -5.01
CA SER A 25 12.77 13.96 -4.96
C SER A 25 12.18 14.23 -3.56
N LEU A 26 11.36 15.28 -3.46
CA LEU A 26 10.81 15.88 -2.22
C LEU A 26 10.02 14.95 -1.30
N TRP A 27 9.84 13.67 -1.69
CA TRP A 27 9.02 12.73 -0.93
C TRP A 27 9.86 11.77 -0.07
N LEU A 28 11.17 11.65 -0.35
CA LEU A 28 12.06 10.71 0.34
C LEU A 28 12.53 11.21 1.71
N ASP A 29 12.50 12.52 1.94
CA ASP A 29 12.88 13.19 3.19
C ASP A 29 11.67 13.48 4.10
N GLN A 30 10.44 13.41 3.58
CA GLN A 30 9.21 13.53 4.35
C GLN A 30 8.79 12.18 4.90
N PHE A 31 8.66 12.07 6.23
CA PHE A 31 8.28 10.81 6.86
C PHE A 31 7.49 11.03 8.16
N TYR A 32 6.66 10.05 8.49
CA TYR A 32 6.03 9.90 9.78
C TYR A 32 6.72 8.78 10.56
N VAL A 33 6.60 8.82 11.88
CA VAL A 33 7.09 7.76 12.74
C VAL A 33 5.94 7.27 13.60
N VAL A 34 5.75 5.94 13.63
CA VAL A 34 4.96 5.30 14.68
C VAL A 34 5.93 5.04 15.84
N TYR A 35 5.74 5.74 16.95
CA TYR A 35 6.72 5.82 18.02
C TYR A 35 6.10 5.60 19.40
N THR A 36 6.96 5.35 20.38
CA THR A 36 6.60 5.35 21.79
C THR A 36 7.74 5.90 22.63
N PHE A 37 7.44 6.22 23.90
CA PHE A 37 8.42 6.65 24.89
C PHE A 37 8.81 5.51 25.83
N ASP A 38 7.90 4.55 26.03
CA ASP A 38 8.05 3.49 27.01
C ASP A 38 8.59 2.23 26.34
N ARG A 39 9.21 1.35 27.12
CA ARG A 39 9.74 0.06 26.63
C ARG A 39 8.87 -1.13 26.97
N GLU A 40 7.79 -0.89 27.70
CA GLU A 40 6.90 -1.94 28.14
C GLU A 40 6.14 -2.54 26.95
N ALA A 41 5.78 -3.82 27.02
CA ALA A 41 5.07 -4.50 25.94
C ALA A 41 3.69 -3.88 25.60
N ASN A 42 3.14 -3.11 26.55
CA ASN A 42 1.89 -2.35 26.45
C ASN A 42 2.12 -0.84 26.27
N ALA A 43 3.35 -0.41 25.96
CA ALA A 43 3.69 0.98 25.70
C ALA A 43 2.76 1.54 24.62
N ARG A 44 2.14 2.68 24.91
CA ARG A 44 1.20 3.30 23.98
C ARG A 44 1.94 3.78 22.73
N ALA A 45 1.42 3.42 21.57
CA ALA A 45 1.90 3.94 20.29
C ALA A 45 1.34 5.34 19.99
N TYR A 46 2.14 6.16 19.35
CA TYR A 46 1.82 7.50 18.88
C TYR A 46 2.23 7.65 17.43
N LEU A 47 1.64 8.61 16.73
CA LEU A 47 2.01 8.99 15.38
C LEU A 47 2.61 10.41 15.41
N SER A 48 3.75 10.61 14.77
CA SER A 48 4.32 11.95 14.61
C SER A 48 3.53 12.75 13.56
N THR A 49 3.62 14.08 13.61
CA THR A 49 3.03 14.95 12.58
C THR A 49 4.01 15.23 11.44
N ASP A 50 5.31 15.20 11.72
CA ASP A 50 6.38 15.28 10.72
C ASP A 50 7.67 14.67 11.28
N GLY A 51 8.63 14.42 10.40
CA GLY A 51 9.93 13.84 10.69
C GLY A 51 11.04 14.57 9.95
N PHE A 52 12.15 14.83 10.64
CA PHE A 52 13.34 15.45 10.07
C PHE A 52 14.58 14.61 10.38
N ARG A 53 15.40 14.37 9.36
CA ARG A 53 16.61 13.57 9.48
C ARG A 53 17.85 14.45 9.35
N ALA A 54 18.55 14.65 10.46
CA ALA A 54 19.88 15.26 10.50
C ALA A 54 20.98 14.20 10.35
N SER A 55 22.23 14.62 10.14
CA SER A 55 23.38 13.74 9.91
C SER A 55 23.69 12.74 11.03
N ARG A 56 23.23 12.97 12.27
CA ARG A 56 23.48 12.10 13.43
C ARG A 56 22.28 11.93 14.38
N HIS A 57 21.20 12.65 14.10
CA HIS A 57 20.06 12.75 14.99
C HIS A 57 18.78 12.83 14.17
N HIS A 58 17.75 12.14 14.64
CA HIS A 58 16.43 12.16 14.02
C HIS A 58 15.48 12.87 14.96
N TYR A 59 14.63 13.71 14.39
CA TYR A 59 13.65 14.49 15.12
C TYR A 59 12.27 14.23 14.56
N ILE A 60 11.28 14.25 15.44
CA ILE A 60 9.87 14.22 15.06
C ILE A 60 9.15 15.37 15.73
N VAL A 61 8.14 15.89 15.03
CA VAL A 61 7.19 16.80 15.63
C VAL A 61 6.08 15.95 16.26
N VAL A 62 5.89 16.10 17.57
CA VAL A 62 4.82 15.40 18.30
C VAL A 62 3.47 16.05 18.01
N ASP A 63 2.41 15.27 18.12
CA ASP A 63 1.05 15.80 18.04
C ASP A 63 0.84 16.80 19.20
N PRO A 64 0.43 18.06 18.94
CA PRO A 64 0.11 19.04 19.97
C PRO A 64 -0.95 18.57 20.98
N ALA A 65 -1.78 17.59 20.61
CA ALA A 65 -2.75 16.97 21.51
C ALA A 65 -2.10 16.04 22.57
N ASP A 66 -0.82 15.71 22.46
CA ASP A 66 -0.09 15.03 23.54
C ASP A 66 0.22 16.03 24.67
N TYR A 67 -0.54 15.94 25.76
CA TYR A 67 -0.46 16.79 26.95
C TYR A 67 0.93 16.88 27.58
N ARG A 68 1.83 15.92 27.29
CA ARG A 68 3.22 15.97 27.75
C ARG A 68 4.02 17.07 27.06
N PHE A 69 3.55 17.57 25.92
CA PHE A 69 4.26 18.51 25.05
C PHE A 69 3.31 19.59 24.51
N ASN A 70 2.72 20.39 25.41
CA ASN A 70 1.75 21.45 25.10
C ASN A 70 2.21 22.54 24.09
N ASP A 71 3.49 22.56 23.69
CA ASP A 71 4.06 23.60 22.81
C ASP A 71 4.44 23.09 21.40
N GLY A 72 4.03 21.88 20.99
CA GLY A 72 4.36 21.36 19.65
C GLY A 72 5.86 21.23 19.39
N ARG A 73 6.59 20.65 20.35
CA ARG A 73 8.07 20.57 20.31
C ARG A 73 8.54 19.46 19.38
N SER A 74 9.64 19.71 18.68
CA SER A 74 10.43 18.63 18.09
C SER A 74 11.14 17.86 19.19
N ILE A 75 10.99 16.54 19.19
CA ILE A 75 11.72 15.65 20.10
C ILE A 75 12.68 14.78 19.31
N ARG A 76 13.75 14.33 19.97
CA ARG A 76 14.65 13.33 19.40
C ARG A 76 13.97 11.97 19.38
N VAL A 77 14.16 11.22 18.30
CA VAL A 77 13.67 9.84 18.16
C VAL A 77 14.78 8.91 17.67
N ILE A 78 14.81 7.69 18.20
CA ILE A 78 15.60 6.59 17.66
C ILE A 78 14.75 5.87 16.61
N LEU A 79 15.21 5.84 15.37
CA LEU A 79 14.54 5.13 14.29
C LEU A 79 15.08 3.71 14.18
N MET A 80 14.20 2.75 13.92
CA MET A 80 14.57 1.35 13.67
C MET A 80 15.46 0.76 14.80
N PRO A 81 15.02 0.79 16.08
CA PRO A 81 15.83 0.23 17.15
C PRO A 81 16.08 -1.27 16.92
N TYR A 82 17.33 -1.68 17.09
CA TYR A 82 17.73 -3.09 17.08
C TYR A 82 17.66 -3.62 18.51
N ASP A 83 16.80 -4.61 18.77
CA ASP A 83 16.70 -5.22 20.09
C ASP A 83 17.56 -6.48 20.18
N CYS A 84 18.69 -6.33 20.87
CA CYS A 84 19.37 -7.34 21.69
C CYS A 84 20.27 -6.64 22.72
N GLU A 85 20.76 -5.42 22.44
CA GLU A 85 21.60 -4.66 23.36
C GLU A 85 21.12 -3.20 23.50
N ASN A 86 20.17 -3.02 24.42
CA ASN A 86 19.98 -1.84 25.26
C ASN A 86 20.53 -0.49 24.70
N PRO A 87 19.77 0.26 23.87
CA PRO A 87 20.24 1.53 23.34
C PRO A 87 20.37 2.66 24.38
N PHE A 88 19.88 2.46 25.62
CA PHE A 88 20.03 3.45 26.68
C PHE A 88 20.75 2.85 27.89
N ARG A 89 22.06 3.08 27.95
CA ARG A 89 22.80 2.98 29.21
C ARG A 89 22.47 4.19 30.07
N GLY A 90 21.52 3.99 31.00
CA GLY A 90 21.31 4.86 32.17
C GLY A 90 19.99 5.64 32.17
N PRO A 91 19.51 6.05 33.36
CA PRO A 91 18.42 7.01 33.48
C PRO A 91 18.81 8.31 32.77
N LEU A 92 17.86 8.90 32.04
CA LEU A 92 18.04 10.20 31.41
C LEU A 92 18.45 11.22 32.48
N PRO A 93 19.46 12.06 32.24
CA PRO A 93 19.82 13.15 33.14
C PRO A 93 18.58 14.00 33.47
N PRO A 94 18.46 14.50 34.72
CA PRO A 94 17.36 15.39 35.09
C PRO A 94 17.30 16.60 34.14
N GLY A 95 16.15 16.79 33.48
CA GLY A 95 15.94 17.88 32.52
C GLY A 95 16.05 17.48 31.04
N MET A 96 16.45 16.26 30.70
CA MET A 96 16.33 15.73 29.34
C MET A 96 14.93 15.16 29.09
N LEU A 97 14.34 15.53 27.95
CA LEU A 97 13.06 14.94 27.50
C LEU A 97 13.23 13.43 27.25
N PRO A 98 12.19 12.62 27.49
CA PRO A 98 12.23 11.19 27.17
C PRO A 98 12.55 11.00 25.69
N GLU A 99 13.62 10.25 25.42
CA GLU A 99 14.01 9.92 24.06
C GLU A 99 13.06 8.85 23.53
N ALA A 100 12.28 9.24 22.51
CA ALA A 100 11.34 8.35 21.86
C ALA A 100 12.08 7.35 20.97
N TRP A 101 11.41 6.26 20.63
CA TRP A 101 11.88 5.32 19.62
C TRP A 101 10.71 4.84 18.75
N GLY A 102 10.99 4.47 17.51
CA GLY A 102 9.92 4.07 16.60
C GLY A 102 10.35 3.69 15.20
N TYR A 103 9.34 3.55 14.35
CA TYR A 103 9.44 2.97 13.01
C TYR A 103 8.99 3.98 11.95
N PRO A 104 9.87 4.34 11.00
CA PRO A 104 9.58 5.38 10.03
C PRO A 104 8.80 4.85 8.82
N PHE A 105 7.95 5.72 8.28
CA PHE A 105 7.22 5.53 7.02
C PHE A 105 7.34 6.83 6.21
N HIS A 106 7.74 6.77 4.94
CA HIS A 106 7.64 7.96 4.07
C HIS A 106 6.22 8.51 4.08
N ALA A 107 6.06 9.82 3.97
CA ALA A 107 4.74 10.45 3.98
C ALA A 107 3.83 9.89 2.87
N ALA A 108 4.40 9.57 1.70
CA ALA A 108 3.70 8.88 0.63
C ALA A 108 3.24 7.47 1.03
N CYS A 109 4.11 6.69 1.69
CA CYS A 109 3.81 5.34 2.15
C CYS A 109 2.72 5.34 3.22
N TRP A 110 2.77 6.30 4.16
CA TRP A 110 1.73 6.48 5.17
C TRP A 110 0.37 6.82 4.54
N LYS A 111 0.35 7.70 3.54
CA LYS A 111 -0.87 8.01 2.79
C LYS A 111 -1.47 6.76 2.13
N ILE A 112 -0.65 5.88 1.55
CA ILE A 112 -1.11 4.60 0.99
C ILE A 112 -1.79 3.76 2.07
N LEU A 113 -1.18 3.59 3.24
CA LEU A 113 -1.78 2.84 4.36
C LEU A 113 -3.16 3.40 4.73
N ASN A 114 -3.27 4.72 4.82
CA ASN A 114 -4.52 5.39 5.18
C ASN A 114 -5.59 5.36 4.07
N THR A 115 -5.29 4.88 2.85
CA THR A 115 -6.30 4.71 1.78
C THR A 115 -7.16 3.48 1.94
N PHE A 116 -6.73 2.50 2.75
CA PHE A 116 -7.46 1.25 2.97
C PHE A 116 -8.38 1.29 4.19
N GLY A 117 -8.21 2.28 5.06
CA GLY A 117 -9.03 2.56 6.23
C GLY A 117 -8.41 3.69 7.04
N THR A 118 -9.19 4.31 7.93
CA THR A 118 -8.65 5.27 8.90
C THR A 118 -7.81 4.51 9.91
N VAL A 119 -6.51 4.82 9.98
CA VAL A 119 -5.61 4.25 10.99
C VAL A 119 -5.99 4.81 12.36
N ASP A 120 -6.55 3.96 13.23
CA ASP A 120 -6.92 4.34 14.58
C ASP A 120 -5.81 4.02 15.61
N GLN A 121 -6.09 4.27 16.89
CA GLN A 121 -5.12 4.00 17.97
C GLN A 121 -4.74 2.51 18.09
N LYS A 122 -5.67 1.59 17.82
CA LYS A 122 -5.42 0.15 17.88
C LYS A 122 -4.56 -0.28 16.70
N ASP A 123 -4.79 0.31 15.54
CA ASP A 123 -3.94 0.11 14.36
C ASP A 123 -2.52 0.61 14.61
N LEU A 124 -2.35 1.81 15.19
CA LEU A 124 -1.03 2.33 15.58
C LEU A 124 -0.28 1.39 16.52
N GLN A 125 -0.99 0.86 17.54
CA GLN A 125 -0.38 -0.11 18.45
C GLN A 125 0.02 -1.39 17.74
N SER A 126 -0.82 -1.87 16.82
CA SER A 126 -0.55 -3.07 16.03
C SER A 126 0.65 -2.87 15.10
N ILE A 127 0.75 -1.70 14.46
CA ILE A 127 1.89 -1.32 13.61
C ILE A 127 3.18 -1.29 14.43
N LEU A 128 3.18 -0.63 15.59
CA LEU A 128 4.34 -0.57 16.48
C LEU A 128 4.81 -2.00 16.86
N ASN A 129 3.88 -2.84 17.29
CA ASN A 129 4.18 -4.22 17.70
C ASN A 129 4.67 -5.10 16.52
N LEU A 130 4.08 -4.96 15.34
CA LEU A 130 4.49 -5.67 14.13
C LEU A 130 5.91 -5.27 13.71
N CYS A 131 6.19 -3.97 13.64
CA CYS A 131 7.53 -3.49 13.28
C CYS A 131 8.58 -3.86 14.34
N HIS A 132 8.19 -3.90 15.62
CA HIS A 132 9.07 -4.32 16.70
C HIS A 132 9.40 -5.81 16.66
N SER A 133 8.40 -6.67 16.38
CA SER A 133 8.58 -8.12 16.31
C SER A 133 9.25 -8.62 15.03
N ALA A 134 9.20 -7.85 13.94
CA ALA A 134 9.82 -8.24 12.68
C ALA A 134 11.37 -8.17 12.73
N PRO A 135 12.08 -9.12 12.09
CA PRO A 135 13.53 -9.07 11.97
C PRO A 135 13.97 -7.79 11.25
N LYS A 136 15.03 -7.16 11.77
CA LYS A 136 15.59 -5.92 11.23
C LYS A 136 16.95 -6.22 10.66
N GLN A 137 17.16 -5.87 9.40
CA GLN A 137 18.42 -6.09 8.72
C GLN A 137 18.68 -4.87 7.87
N LEU A 138 19.89 -4.30 7.97
CA LEU A 138 20.29 -3.27 7.02
C LEU A 138 19.30 -2.08 7.05
N GLY A 139 18.82 -1.70 8.24
CA GLY A 139 17.89 -0.57 8.41
C GLY A 139 16.48 -0.83 7.87
N MET A 140 16.21 -2.03 7.34
CA MET A 140 14.95 -2.47 6.76
C MET A 140 14.27 -3.49 7.68
N LEU A 141 12.95 -3.56 7.62
CA LEU A 141 12.20 -4.68 8.18
C LEU A 141 12.21 -5.84 7.18
N ASN A 142 12.35 -7.06 7.67
CA ASN A 142 12.22 -8.24 6.83
C ASN A 142 10.80 -8.80 6.96
N TRP A 143 9.92 -8.34 6.09
CA TRP A 143 8.56 -8.88 5.94
C TRP A 143 8.50 -10.19 5.14
N GLY A 144 9.64 -10.72 4.69
CA GLY A 144 9.70 -11.87 3.80
C GLY A 144 9.48 -11.55 2.31
N HIS A 145 9.58 -10.29 1.91
CA HIS A 145 9.56 -9.87 0.51
C HIS A 145 10.74 -8.95 0.17
N ASP A 146 10.98 -8.78 -1.12
CA ASP A 146 12.17 -8.09 -1.67
C ASP A 146 11.98 -6.59 -1.91
N TYR A 147 10.88 -6.01 -1.40
CA TYR A 147 10.46 -4.63 -1.66
C TYR A 147 10.46 -4.24 -3.15
N ARG A 148 9.95 -5.12 -4.03
CA ARG A 148 9.96 -4.92 -5.50
C ARG A 148 11.39 -4.90 -6.06
N GLY A 149 12.23 -5.73 -5.47
CA GLY A 149 13.64 -5.88 -5.79
C GLY A 149 14.51 -4.74 -5.30
N GLN A 150 14.11 -3.98 -4.26
CA GLN A 150 15.00 -3.06 -3.53
C GLN A 150 15.92 -3.81 -2.57
N ALA A 151 15.43 -4.92 -2.01
CA ALA A 151 16.26 -5.90 -1.33
C ALA A 151 16.45 -7.14 -2.20
N CYS A 152 17.44 -7.95 -1.87
CA CYS A 152 17.61 -9.30 -2.39
C CYS A 152 17.77 -10.25 -1.22
N HIS A 153 17.25 -11.47 -1.35
CA HIS A 153 17.55 -12.54 -0.41
C HIS A 153 18.90 -13.14 -0.78
N ARG A 154 19.87 -13.10 0.14
CA ARG A 154 21.24 -13.48 -0.14
C ARG A 154 21.38 -14.99 -0.46
N LEU A 155 20.51 -15.82 0.09
CA LEU A 155 20.53 -17.28 -0.02
C LEU A 155 19.10 -17.85 0.07
N HIS A 156 18.85 -18.98 -0.60
CA HIS A 156 17.72 -19.84 -0.28
C HIS A 156 18.05 -20.52 1.06
N VAL A 157 17.57 -19.96 2.17
CA VAL A 157 17.79 -20.55 3.50
C VAL A 157 16.92 -21.77 3.71
N ALA A 158 17.35 -22.70 4.56
CA ALA A 158 16.54 -23.87 4.89
C ALA A 158 15.27 -23.45 5.68
N PRO A 159 14.19 -24.24 5.64
CA PRO A 159 13.01 -23.96 6.47
C PRO A 159 13.38 -23.82 7.95
N GLY A 160 13.10 -22.66 8.55
CA GLY A 160 13.43 -22.35 9.95
C GLY A 160 14.68 -21.49 10.16
N GLU A 161 15.47 -21.26 9.11
CA GLU A 161 16.58 -20.29 9.15
C GLU A 161 16.12 -18.88 8.80
N GLU A 162 16.74 -17.87 9.40
CA GLU A 162 16.43 -16.48 9.11
C GLU A 162 16.96 -16.07 7.74
N ASN A 163 16.06 -15.58 6.88
CA ASN A 163 16.43 -14.98 5.61
C ASN A 163 17.21 -13.68 5.84
N PHE A 164 18.35 -13.51 5.17
CA PHE A 164 19.12 -12.26 5.19
C PHE A 164 18.80 -11.42 3.96
N LEU A 165 18.27 -10.21 4.20
CA LEU A 165 18.16 -9.17 3.20
C LEU A 165 19.53 -8.55 2.94
N THR A 166 19.84 -8.33 1.68
CA THR A 166 20.95 -7.50 1.22
C THR A 166 20.41 -6.38 0.34
N TRP A 167 21.09 -5.24 0.31
CA TRP A 167 20.79 -4.20 -0.67
C TRP A 167 20.88 -4.76 -2.08
N SER A 168 19.87 -4.45 -2.89
CA SER A 168 20.00 -4.54 -4.35
C SER A 168 20.58 -3.22 -4.88
N TYR A 169 21.32 -3.29 -6.00
CA TYR A 169 21.79 -2.11 -6.73
C TYR A 169 20.69 -1.47 -7.60
N ARG A 170 19.43 -1.44 -7.15
CA ARG A 170 18.42 -0.66 -7.86
C ARG A 170 18.59 0.83 -7.57
N ARG A 171 18.45 1.64 -8.63
CA ARG A 171 18.48 3.10 -8.59
C ARG A 171 17.45 3.64 -7.61
N ASP A 172 17.76 4.80 -7.03
CA ASP A 172 16.85 5.59 -6.22
C ASP A 172 15.47 5.66 -6.90
N PRO A 173 14.38 5.54 -6.14
CA PRO A 173 13.05 5.60 -6.72
C PRO A 173 12.77 7.02 -7.22
N ASP A 174 12.73 7.17 -8.55
CA ASP A 174 12.44 8.44 -9.19
C ASP A 174 10.97 8.91 -8.99
N ALA A 175 10.07 8.00 -8.61
CA ALA A 175 8.64 8.24 -8.54
C ALA A 175 8.03 8.06 -7.14
N ASN A 176 7.14 8.99 -6.78
CA ASN A 176 6.34 8.92 -5.55
C ASN A 176 5.33 7.75 -5.65
N PRO A 177 5.38 6.76 -4.74
CA PRO A 177 4.53 5.57 -4.82
C PRO A 177 3.04 5.85 -4.60
N TYR A 178 2.69 6.99 -3.98
CA TYR A 178 1.30 7.39 -3.76
C TYR A 178 0.67 8.06 -4.99
N SER A 179 1.48 8.55 -5.93
CA SER A 179 1.01 9.35 -7.06
C SER A 179 1.55 8.80 -8.37
N ILE A 180 0.79 7.90 -8.99
CA ILE A 180 1.09 7.36 -10.32
C ILE A 180 0.35 8.22 -11.35
N VAL A 181 1.09 9.11 -12.02
CA VAL A 181 0.54 10.09 -12.97
C VAL A 181 -0.30 9.41 -14.05
N GLU A 182 0.14 8.27 -14.56
CA GLU A 182 -0.55 7.52 -15.61
C GLU A 182 -1.89 6.96 -15.12
N LEU A 183 -1.99 6.51 -13.87
CA LEU A 183 -3.26 6.06 -13.30
C LEU A 183 -4.21 7.25 -13.13
N THR A 184 -3.73 8.37 -12.58
CA THR A 184 -4.53 9.60 -12.45
C THR A 184 -5.06 10.04 -13.81
N GLN A 185 -4.25 10.04 -14.86
CA GLN A 185 -4.68 10.39 -16.21
C GLN A 185 -5.73 9.43 -16.79
N ILE A 186 -5.59 8.12 -16.54
CA ILE A 186 -6.58 7.12 -16.97
C ILE A 186 -7.93 7.44 -16.32
N PHE A 187 -7.95 7.63 -15.00
CA PHE A 187 -9.17 7.92 -14.27
C PHE A 187 -9.76 9.29 -14.64
N ASP A 188 -8.97 10.36 -14.70
CA ASP A 188 -9.47 11.69 -15.04
C ASP A 188 -10.08 11.75 -16.44
N LYS A 189 -9.43 11.14 -17.44
CA LYS A 189 -9.93 11.12 -18.82
C LYS A 189 -11.17 10.26 -18.98
N LEU A 190 -11.19 9.06 -18.39
CA LEU A 190 -12.25 8.07 -18.64
C LEU A 190 -13.41 8.15 -17.65
N ALA A 191 -13.20 8.74 -16.47
CA ALA A 191 -14.27 9.05 -15.52
C ALA A 191 -15.05 10.30 -15.90
N SER A 192 -14.40 11.28 -16.57
CA SER A 192 -15.04 12.53 -17.00
C SER A 192 -15.78 12.42 -18.34
N ASN A 193 -15.51 11.38 -19.14
CA ASN A 193 -16.23 11.10 -20.38
C ASN A 193 -17.62 10.52 -20.10
N THR A 194 -18.51 11.36 -19.59
CA THR A 194 -19.95 11.09 -19.41
C THR A 194 -20.71 11.16 -20.75
N PHE A 195 -20.08 11.61 -21.82
CA PHE A 195 -20.67 11.63 -23.16
C PHE A 195 -20.32 10.38 -23.94
N ASN A 196 -21.19 9.37 -23.84
CA ASN A 196 -21.78 8.69 -25.01
C ASN A 196 -22.85 7.70 -24.54
N ASN A 197 -24.10 8.11 -24.74
CA ASN A 197 -25.28 7.31 -25.03
C ASN A 197 -25.11 5.78 -24.91
N PHE A 198 -25.47 5.22 -23.76
CA PHE A 198 -26.15 3.93 -23.77
C PHE A 198 -27.62 4.22 -23.52
N THR A 199 -28.37 4.29 -24.62
CA THR A 199 -29.81 4.08 -24.60
C THR A 199 -30.06 2.77 -23.84
N GLU A 200 -30.76 2.88 -22.71
CA GLU A 200 -31.45 1.76 -22.07
C GLU A 200 -32.51 1.21 -23.03
N SER A 201 -32.07 0.38 -23.95
CA SER A 201 -32.91 -0.61 -24.59
C SER A 201 -32.08 -1.87 -24.66
N GLU A 202 -31.95 -2.57 -23.52
CA GLU A 202 -31.37 -3.91 -23.53
C GLU A 202 -32.32 -4.84 -24.29
N PRO A 203 -31.93 -5.39 -25.45
CA PRO A 203 -32.71 -6.46 -26.04
C PRO A 203 -32.54 -7.71 -25.15
N LEU A 204 -33.66 -8.20 -24.61
CA LEU A 204 -33.72 -9.50 -23.95
C LEU A 204 -33.03 -10.55 -24.85
N PRO A 205 -32.07 -11.34 -24.34
CA PRO A 205 -31.46 -12.40 -25.13
C PRO A 205 -32.54 -13.40 -25.56
N LYS A 206 -32.77 -13.52 -26.88
CA LYS A 206 -33.63 -14.57 -27.44
C LYS A 206 -32.94 -15.92 -27.21
N LEU A 207 -33.34 -16.62 -26.16
CA LEU A 207 -32.95 -18.00 -25.88
C LEU A 207 -33.46 -18.91 -27.01
N HIS A 208 -32.56 -19.30 -27.91
CA HIS A 208 -32.81 -20.43 -28.80
C HIS A 208 -32.82 -21.73 -27.99
N ARG A 209 -33.86 -22.55 -28.19
CA ARG A 209 -33.94 -23.90 -27.64
C ARG A 209 -32.88 -24.78 -28.29
N PHE A 210 -31.91 -25.24 -27.51
CA PHE A 210 -30.90 -26.22 -27.93
C PHE A 210 -30.74 -27.35 -26.92
N THR A 211 -30.36 -28.52 -27.44
CA THR A 211 -30.38 -29.85 -26.80
C THR A 211 -29.11 -30.21 -26.00
N VAL A 212 -28.31 -29.22 -25.59
CA VAL A 212 -27.12 -29.43 -24.73
C VAL A 212 -27.47 -29.07 -23.29
N ARG A 213 -27.25 -30.00 -22.34
CA ARG A 213 -27.51 -29.82 -20.89
C ARG A 213 -26.48 -28.87 -20.26
N ASP A 214 -26.49 -27.61 -20.64
CA ASP A 214 -25.80 -26.57 -19.88
C ASP A 214 -26.65 -26.25 -18.63
N PRO A 215 -26.18 -26.58 -17.41
CA PRO A 215 -26.96 -26.38 -16.19
C PRO A 215 -27.25 -24.90 -15.92
N PHE A 216 -26.39 -24.00 -16.42
CA PHE A 216 -26.52 -22.56 -16.22
C PHE A 216 -27.65 -21.95 -17.05
N LEU A 217 -28.12 -22.62 -18.12
CA LEU A 217 -29.28 -22.15 -18.91
C LEU A 217 -30.58 -22.12 -18.11
N ARG A 218 -30.63 -22.81 -16.95
CA ARG A 218 -31.78 -22.79 -16.04
C ARG A 218 -31.78 -21.58 -15.10
N LEU A 219 -30.69 -20.83 -15.04
CA LEU A 219 -30.54 -19.70 -14.14
C LEU A 219 -30.99 -18.40 -14.83
N PRO A 220 -31.64 -17.48 -14.10
CA PRO A 220 -31.89 -16.13 -14.58
C PRO A 220 -30.59 -15.38 -14.90
N ALA A 221 -30.66 -14.42 -15.83
CA ALA A 221 -29.52 -13.60 -16.22
C ALA A 221 -28.86 -12.88 -15.03
N ASP A 222 -29.65 -12.41 -14.06
CA ASP A 222 -29.13 -11.77 -12.85
C ASP A 222 -28.24 -12.69 -12.03
N ILE A 223 -28.58 -13.97 -11.93
CA ILE A 223 -27.77 -14.96 -11.22
C ILE A 223 -26.48 -15.25 -11.99
N LEU A 224 -26.54 -15.32 -13.33
CA LEU A 224 -25.34 -15.48 -14.16
C LEU A 224 -24.40 -14.28 -14.03
N LEU A 225 -24.95 -13.05 -13.97
CA LEU A 225 -24.19 -11.83 -13.74
C LEU A 225 -23.57 -11.79 -12.35
N GLU A 226 -24.30 -12.25 -11.33
CA GLU A 226 -23.76 -12.32 -9.98
C GLU A 226 -22.63 -13.35 -9.89
N LEU A 227 -22.79 -14.53 -10.50
CA LEU A 227 -21.69 -15.50 -10.63
C LEU A 227 -20.48 -14.88 -11.34
N ALA A 228 -20.69 -14.17 -12.45
CA ALA A 228 -19.62 -13.49 -13.16
C ALA A 228 -18.90 -12.43 -12.31
N ASN A 229 -19.60 -11.73 -11.41
CA ASN A 229 -18.99 -10.77 -10.48
C ASN A 229 -17.99 -11.44 -9.52
N HIS A 230 -18.14 -12.73 -9.22
CA HIS A 230 -17.24 -13.46 -8.32
C HIS A 230 -16.02 -14.07 -9.01
N LEU A 231 -16.08 -14.27 -10.33
CA LEU A 231 -15.00 -14.84 -11.15
C LEU A 231 -14.03 -13.75 -11.61
N THR A 232 -12.76 -14.06 -11.88
CA THR A 232 -11.81 -13.19 -12.59
C THR A 232 -12.18 -12.99 -14.07
N LEU A 233 -11.62 -12.00 -14.77
CA LEU A 233 -11.88 -11.81 -16.19
C LEU A 233 -11.44 -13.02 -17.04
N THR A 234 -10.33 -13.66 -16.64
CA THR A 234 -9.83 -14.88 -17.28
C THR A 234 -10.84 -16.01 -17.16
N GLU A 235 -11.37 -16.24 -15.96
CA GLU A 235 -12.39 -17.26 -15.71
C GLU A 235 -13.70 -16.96 -16.44
N VAL A 236 -14.13 -15.69 -16.47
CA VAL A 236 -15.31 -15.28 -17.26
C VAL A 236 -15.09 -15.56 -18.74
N THR A 237 -13.90 -15.30 -19.27
CA THR A 237 -13.56 -15.59 -20.67
C THR A 237 -13.59 -17.09 -20.95
N LEU A 238 -13.11 -17.91 -20.02
CA LEU A 238 -13.22 -19.38 -20.10
C LEU A 238 -14.67 -19.83 -20.04
N MET A 239 -15.48 -19.28 -19.13
CA MET A 239 -16.92 -19.56 -19.02
C MET A 239 -17.68 -19.21 -20.28
N LYS A 240 -17.36 -18.08 -20.93
CA LYS A 240 -17.96 -17.70 -22.22
C LYS A 240 -17.68 -18.71 -23.33
N ARG A 241 -16.53 -19.40 -23.26
CA ARG A 241 -16.13 -20.45 -24.22
C ARG A 241 -16.72 -21.82 -23.87
N SER A 242 -16.91 -22.12 -22.59
CA SER A 242 -17.34 -23.44 -22.12
C SER A 242 -18.85 -23.58 -21.87
N SER A 243 -19.56 -22.47 -21.61
CA SER A 243 -21.00 -22.46 -21.30
C SER A 243 -21.74 -21.50 -22.22
N ARG A 244 -22.82 -22.02 -22.83
CA ARG A 244 -23.70 -21.26 -23.73
C ARG A 244 -24.48 -20.19 -22.98
N ALA A 245 -24.80 -20.43 -21.70
CA ALA A 245 -25.44 -19.44 -20.85
C ALA A 245 -24.59 -18.17 -20.69
N PHE A 246 -23.26 -18.32 -20.65
CA PHE A 246 -22.33 -17.20 -20.52
C PHE A 246 -21.91 -16.59 -21.86
N THR A 247 -21.93 -17.34 -22.96
CA THR A 247 -21.44 -16.88 -24.29
C THR A 247 -21.97 -15.51 -24.68
N ASN A 248 -23.28 -15.28 -24.53
CA ASN A 248 -23.95 -14.04 -24.90
C ASN A 248 -24.19 -13.09 -23.72
N LEU A 249 -23.61 -13.37 -22.55
CA LEU A 249 -23.79 -12.54 -21.36
C LEU A 249 -23.05 -11.20 -21.56
N VAL A 250 -23.81 -10.11 -21.67
CA VAL A 250 -23.27 -8.75 -21.71
C VAL A 250 -22.77 -8.39 -20.32
N LEU A 251 -21.55 -7.87 -20.23
CA LEU A 251 -20.92 -7.52 -18.95
C LEU A 251 -21.21 -6.05 -18.64
N PRO A 252 -22.08 -5.74 -17.66
CA PRO A 252 -22.47 -4.37 -17.37
C PRO A 252 -21.33 -3.59 -16.70
N SER A 253 -21.43 -2.25 -16.70
CA SER A 253 -20.44 -1.37 -16.05
C SER A 253 -20.14 -1.76 -14.59
N ARG A 254 -21.14 -2.24 -13.84
CA ARG A 254 -20.98 -2.74 -12.46
C ARG A 254 -19.96 -3.89 -12.33
N PHE A 255 -19.88 -4.77 -13.33
CA PHE A 255 -18.94 -5.88 -13.36
C PHE A 255 -17.50 -5.37 -13.44
N TRP A 256 -17.25 -4.39 -14.32
CA TRP A 256 -15.94 -3.80 -14.50
C TRP A 256 -15.51 -2.98 -13.28
N LYS A 257 -16.43 -2.20 -12.70
CA LYS A 257 -16.21 -1.49 -11.44
C LYS A 257 -15.88 -2.45 -10.29
N ASN A 258 -16.52 -3.62 -10.26
CA ASN A 258 -16.28 -4.63 -9.23
C ASN A 258 -14.82 -5.12 -9.20
N ARG A 259 -14.06 -5.01 -10.30
CA ARG A 259 -12.64 -5.42 -10.38
C ARG A 259 -11.70 -4.61 -9.49
N PHE A 260 -12.12 -3.40 -9.11
CA PHE A 260 -11.38 -2.49 -8.26
C PHE A 260 -11.80 -2.55 -6.78
N ARG A 261 -12.69 -3.48 -6.40
CA ARG A 261 -13.06 -3.69 -5.00
C ARG A 261 -11.96 -4.46 -4.26
N LEU A 262 -11.95 -4.34 -2.94
CA LEU A 262 -11.07 -5.10 -2.07
C LEU A 262 -11.18 -6.61 -2.35
N GLY A 263 -10.03 -7.28 -2.43
CA GLY A 263 -9.93 -8.72 -2.72
C GLY A 263 -10.18 -9.10 -4.19
N ARG A 264 -10.19 -8.13 -5.11
CA ARG A 264 -10.34 -8.33 -6.56
C ARG A 264 -9.05 -7.93 -7.30
N GLU A 265 -9.08 -8.03 -8.64
CA GLU A 265 -7.89 -7.97 -9.51
C GLU A 265 -7.04 -6.68 -9.39
N PHE A 266 -7.69 -5.57 -9.02
CA PHE A 266 -7.10 -4.24 -8.88
C PHE A 266 -7.41 -3.62 -7.52
N ASP A 267 -7.50 -4.43 -6.47
CA ASP A 267 -7.78 -3.99 -5.10
C ASP A 267 -6.79 -2.96 -4.55
N CYS A 268 -5.55 -2.98 -5.03
CA CYS A 268 -4.50 -2.03 -4.65
C CYS A 268 -4.61 -0.64 -5.32
N ILE A 269 -5.50 -0.47 -6.31
CA ILE A 269 -5.68 0.80 -7.04
C ILE A 269 -6.73 1.63 -6.31
N PHE A 270 -6.27 2.47 -5.38
CA PHE A 270 -7.14 3.30 -4.55
C PHE A 270 -7.70 4.52 -5.28
N GLU A 271 -7.13 4.92 -6.43
CA GLU A 271 -7.70 5.96 -7.29
C GLU A 271 -9.13 5.63 -7.69
N ALA A 272 -9.44 4.34 -7.92
CA ALA A 272 -10.78 3.89 -8.25
C ALA A 272 -11.84 4.27 -7.20
N LYS A 273 -11.45 4.42 -5.92
CA LYS A 273 -12.37 4.83 -4.85
C LYS A 273 -12.81 6.29 -4.97
N LYS A 274 -12.02 7.14 -5.64
CA LYS A 274 -12.30 8.57 -5.82
C LYS A 274 -13.29 8.85 -6.95
N HIS A 275 -13.47 7.89 -7.86
CA HIS A 275 -14.33 8.05 -9.03
C HIS A 275 -15.60 7.21 -8.88
N THR A 276 -16.77 7.86 -9.03
CA THR A 276 -18.07 7.19 -8.92
C THR A 276 -18.64 6.80 -10.29
N GLY A 277 -18.36 7.61 -11.32
CA GLY A 277 -18.79 7.43 -12.72
C GLY A 277 -17.64 7.13 -13.68
N GLY A 278 -17.99 6.92 -14.95
CA GLY A 278 -17.04 6.63 -16.03
C GLY A 278 -17.30 5.32 -16.76
N ASN A 279 -16.61 5.16 -17.90
CA ASN A 279 -16.59 3.88 -18.62
C ASN A 279 -15.60 2.92 -17.92
N TRP A 280 -16.12 2.15 -16.95
CA TRP A 280 -15.33 1.20 -16.15
C TRP A 280 -14.68 0.10 -16.98
N GLU A 281 -15.25 -0.28 -18.13
CA GLU A 281 -14.62 -1.22 -19.05
C GLU A 281 -13.34 -0.62 -19.65
N SER A 282 -13.43 0.61 -20.15
CA SER A 282 -12.27 1.31 -20.70
C SER A 282 -11.20 1.57 -19.64
N ILE A 283 -11.60 1.93 -18.42
CA ILE A 283 -10.68 2.08 -17.27
C ILE A 283 -9.96 0.77 -17.02
N TYR A 284 -10.71 -0.33 -16.87
CA TYR A 284 -10.12 -1.66 -16.65
C TYR A 284 -9.10 -2.01 -17.73
N ARG A 285 -9.47 -1.83 -19.01
CA ARG A 285 -8.59 -2.16 -20.14
C ARG A 285 -7.30 -1.33 -20.11
N ALA A 286 -7.42 -0.01 -19.92
CA ALA A 286 -6.27 0.89 -19.85
C ALA A 286 -5.35 0.56 -18.65
N THR A 287 -5.92 0.30 -17.49
CA THR A 287 -5.17 -0.10 -16.29
C THR A 287 -4.47 -1.45 -16.49
N ASN A 288 -5.13 -2.41 -17.14
CA ASN A 288 -4.53 -3.71 -17.42
C ASN A 288 -3.38 -3.64 -18.42
N THR A 289 -3.47 -2.75 -19.42
CA THR A 289 -2.36 -2.45 -20.33
C THR A 289 -1.18 -1.86 -19.55
N LEU A 290 -1.42 -0.83 -18.73
CA LEU A 290 -0.37 -0.22 -17.90
C LEU A 290 0.31 -1.24 -16.96
N LYS A 291 -0.46 -2.16 -16.38
CA LYS A 291 0.08 -3.25 -15.54
C LYS A 291 0.95 -4.22 -16.35
N SER A 292 0.61 -4.48 -17.61
CA SER A 292 1.36 -5.38 -18.48
C SER A 292 2.68 -4.73 -18.94
N ASP A 293 2.63 -3.46 -19.34
CA ASP A 293 3.80 -2.69 -19.78
C ASP A 293 4.84 -2.48 -18.67
N ARG A 294 4.42 -2.50 -17.39
CA ARG A 294 5.30 -2.36 -16.22
C ARG A 294 5.84 -3.69 -15.69
N LYS A 295 5.44 -4.83 -16.25
CA LYS A 295 5.97 -6.16 -15.91
C LYS A 295 7.17 -6.56 -16.79
N THR A 296 7.37 -5.87 -17.91
CA THR A 296 8.58 -5.90 -18.73
C THR A 296 9.61 -4.91 -18.23
#